data_AF-A0A7V0S2D9-F1
#
_entry.id   AF-A0A7V0S2D9-F1
#
_cell.length_a   1.000
_cell.length_b   1.000
_cell.length_c   1.000
_cell.angle_alpha   90.00
_cell.angle_beta   90.00
_cell.angle_gamma   90.00
#
_symmetry.space_group_name_H-M   'P 1'
#
loop_
_entity.id
_entity.type
_entity.pdbx_description
1 polymer ?
#
loop_
_entity_poly.entity_id
_entity_poly.type
_entity_poly.pdbx_seq_one_letter_code
_entity_poly.pdbx_strand_id
1 'polypeptide(L)' 'MAKPKVLLLDNYDSFTYNLFHYVEEFDNVDVDVIRNDEINLD' A
#
# COMPACT_ATOMS: atom_id res chain seq x y z
N MET A 1 20.25 5.23 -2.90
CA MET A 1 19.61 4.21 -3.77
C MET A 1 18.17 4.63 -4.02
N ALA A 2 17.52 4.20 -5.10
CA ALA A 2 16.10 4.48 -5.30
C ALA A 2 15.26 3.78 -4.21
N LYS A 3 14.24 4.48 -3.70
CA LYS A 3 13.27 3.98 -2.71
C LYS A 3 12.23 3.11 -3.44
N PRO A 4 12.11 1.79 -3.17
CA PRO A 4 11.04 0.98 -3.75
C PRO A 4 9.67 1.59 -3.44
N LYS A 5 8.84 1.71 -4.47
CA LYS A 5 7.46 2.18 -4.34
C LYS A 5 6.50 0.99 -4.34
N VAL A 6 5.63 0.95 -3.35
CA VAL A 6 4.61 -0.09 -3.15
C VAL A 6 3.26 0.59 -3.16
N LEU A 7 2.37 0.13 -4.03
CA LEU A 7 0.95 0.50 -3.99
C LEU A 7 0.19 -0.62 -3.27
N LEU A 8 -0.45 -0.28 -2.15
CA LEU A 8 -1.33 -1.16 -1.42
C LEU A 8 -2.79 -0.80 -1.74
N LEU A 9 -3.51 -1.75 -2.36
CA LEU A 9 -4.93 -1.58 -2.62
C LEU A 9 -5.75 -2.00 -1.41
N ASP A 10 -6.42 -1.05 -0.79
CA ASP A 10 -7.35 -1.32 0.31
C ASP A 10 -8.71 -1.73 -0.24
N ASN A 11 -9.15 -2.94 0.10
CA ASN A 11 -10.46 -3.49 -0.25
C ASN A 11 -11.41 -3.56 0.96
N TYR A 12 -11.13 -2.80 2.03
CA TYR A 12 -11.87 -2.79 3.29
C TYR A 12 -11.79 -4.09 4.11
N ASP A 13 -10.89 -5.01 3.75
CA ASP A 13 -10.56 -6.17 4.58
C ASP A 13 -9.56 -5.76 5.66
N SER A 14 -9.78 -6.15 6.92
CA SER A 14 -8.84 -5.82 8.01
C SER A 14 -7.43 -6.35 7.80
N PHE A 15 -7.24 -7.30 6.88
CA PHE A 15 -5.92 -7.78 6.45
C PHE A 15 -5.07 -6.71 5.77
N THR A 16 -5.67 -5.74 5.06
CA THR A 16 -4.91 -4.67 4.38
C THR A 16 -4.15 -3.79 5.38
N TYR A 17 -4.72 -3.58 6.56
CA TYR A 17 -4.03 -2.91 7.68
C TYR A 17 -2.76 -3.66 8.10
N ASN A 18 -2.81 -4.99 8.22
CA ASN A 18 -1.64 -5.79 8.60
C ASN A 18 -0.53 -5.72 7.53
N LEU A 19 -0.92 -5.75 6.24
CA LEU A 19 0.04 -5.60 5.15
C LEU A 19 0.75 -4.25 5.18
N PHE A 20 0.02 -3.16 5.45
CA PHE A 20 0.62 -1.84 5.60
C PHE A 20 1.73 -1.84 6.65
N HIS A 21 1.44 -2.35 7.85
CA HIS A 21 2.44 -2.43 8.94
C HIS A 21 3.65 -3.27 8.57
N TYR A 22 3.45 -4.44 7.97
CA TYR A 22 4.58 -5.29 7.54
C TYR A 22 5.46 -4.62 6.48
N VAL A 23 4.87 -3.84 5.56
CA VAL A 23 5.63 -3.17 4.51
C VAL A 23 6.33 -1.90 5.04
N GLU A 24 5.72 -1.17 5.96
CA GLU A 24 6.29 0.03 6.59
C GLU A 24 7.50 -0.29 7.50
N GLU A 25 7.61 -1.51 8.01
CA GLU A 25 8.78 -1.98 8.78
C GLU A 25 10.08 -2.08 7.95
N PHE A 26 9.99 -2.09 6.62
CA PHE A 26 11.19 -2.14 5.77
C PHE A 26 11.82 -0.75 5.61
N ASP A 27 13.14 -0.68 5.85
CA ASP A 27 13.91 0.52 5.58
C ASP A 27 13.80 0.95 4.11
N ASN A 28 13.61 2.25 3.90
CA ASN A 28 13.63 2.87 2.57
C ASN A 28 12.52 2.38 1.62
N VAL A 29 11.30 2.09 2.10
CA VAL A 29 10.11 1.78 1.28
C VAL A 29 9.09 2.92 1.29
N ASP A 30 8.51 3.22 0.12
CA ASP A 30 7.44 4.21 -0.08
C ASP A 30 6.12 3.48 -0.31
N VAL A 31 5.20 3.55 0.65
CA VAL A 31 3.91 2.85 0.56
C VAL A 31 2.81 3.87 0.33
N ASP A 32 2.11 3.75 -0.80
CA ASP A 32 0.88 4.47 -1.08
C ASP A 32 -0.30 3.51 -0.85
N VAL A 33 -1.29 3.93 -0.06
CA VAL A 33 -2.52 3.17 0.16
C VAL A 33 -3.65 3.85 -0.61
N ILE A 34 -4.30 3.13 -1.51
CA ILE A 34 -5.45 3.63 -2.28
C ILE A 34 -6.57 2.62 -2.17
N ARG A 35 -7.80 3.10 -1.97
CA ARG A 35 -8.95 2.20 -1.98
C ARG A 35 -9.26 1.73 -3.38
N ASN A 36 -9.66 0.46 -3.50
CA ASN A 36 -9.93 -0.15 -4.79
C ASN A 36 -11.07 0.52 -5.58
N ASP A 37 -12.00 1.20 -4.90
CA ASP A 37 -13.12 1.94 -5.46
C ASP A 37 -12.80 3.41 -5.80
N GLU A 38 -11.65 3.92 -5.35
CA GLU A 38 -11.18 5.28 -5.63
C GLU A 38 -10.28 5.36 -6.88
N ILE A 39 -10.00 4.22 -7.53
CA ILE A 39 -9.17 4.14 -8.75
C ILE A 39 -10.06 4.13 -9.98
N ASN A 40 -9.92 5.17 -10.81
CA ASN A 40 -10.47 5.18 -12.15
C ASN A 40 -9.51 4.48 -13.13
N LEU A 41 -10.02 3.54 -13.93
CA LEU A 41 -9.25 2.76 -14.92
C LEU A 41 -9.44 3.23 -16.37
N ASP A 42 -10.31 4.22 -16.59
CA ASP A 42 -10.61 4.79 -17.92
C ASP A 42 -9.52 5.75 -18.43
#